data_AF-A0A0C2RYZ2-F1
#
_entry.id   AF-A0A0C2RYZ2-F1
#
_cell.length_a   1.000
_cell.length_b   1.000
_cell.length_c   1.000
_cell.angle_alpha   90.00
_cell.angle_beta   90.00
_cell.angle_gamma   90.00
#
_symmetry.space_group_name_H-M   'P 1'
#
loop_
_entity.id
_entity.type
_entity.pdbx_description
1 polymer ?
#
loop_
_entity_poly.entity_id
_entity_poly.type
_entity_poly.pdbx_seq_one_letter_code
_entity_poly.pdbx_strand_id
1 'polypeptide(L)'
;GQRGRRKPQQPTYYPATLKPDDYSVKGCDHPDIDIDQINSPDTLEYQHNLRVLLQSTSKRSFNKNRLLTGIVRPSICLGFHQTKMFKVPRCFSLDIMHLFNLNLTQLLISIWRNSAD
;
A
#
# COMPACT_ATOMS: atom_id res chain seq x y z
N GLY A 1 2.95 4.99 5.47
CA GLY A 1 2.01 4.36 4.49
C GLY A 1 0.62 4.29 5.09
N GLN A 2 -0.44 4.33 4.29
CA GLN A 2 -1.81 4.28 4.79
C GLN A 2 -2.12 2.93 5.46
N ARG A 3 -2.82 2.95 6.61
CA ARG A 3 -3.32 1.73 7.25
C ARG A 3 -4.48 1.16 6.43
N GLY A 4 -4.40 -0.13 6.11
CA GLY A 4 -5.46 -0.85 5.40
C GLY A 4 -6.44 -1.51 6.36
N ARG A 5 -7.62 -1.85 5.84
CA ARG A 5 -8.66 -2.64 6.53
C ARG A 5 -8.71 -4.04 5.96
N ARG A 6 -8.88 -5.04 6.82
CA ARG A 6 -8.97 -6.45 6.42
C ARG A 6 -10.41 -6.89 6.29
N LYS A 7 -10.78 -7.52 5.17
CA LYS A 7 -12.13 -8.12 5.06
C LYS A 7 -12.28 -9.26 6.08
N PRO A 8 -13.43 -9.40 6.79
CA PRO A 8 -13.64 -10.51 7.72
C PRO A 8 -13.35 -11.85 7.05
N GLN A 9 -12.63 -12.73 7.76
CA GLN A 9 -12.25 -14.08 7.30
C GLN A 9 -11.34 -14.13 6.07
N GLN A 10 -10.83 -12.99 5.57
CA GLN A 10 -9.87 -12.96 4.46
C GLN A 10 -8.51 -12.42 4.92
N PRO A 11 -7.40 -12.91 4.34
CA PRO A 11 -6.06 -12.44 4.70
C PRO A 11 -5.72 -11.07 4.11
N THR A 12 -6.48 -10.61 3.12
CA THR A 12 -6.18 -9.42 2.31
C THR A 12 -6.58 -8.13 3.03
N TYR A 13 -5.67 -7.16 3.00
CA TYR A 13 -5.90 -5.80 3.45
C TYR A 13 -6.17 -4.90 2.24
N TYR A 14 -7.18 -4.05 2.35
CA TYR A 14 -7.55 -3.08 1.33
C TYR A 14 -7.37 -1.67 1.88
N PRO A 15 -6.89 -0.72 1.06
CA PRO A 15 -6.90 0.68 1.43
C PRO A 15 -8.36 1.16 1.46
N ALA A 16 -8.88 1.42 2.66
CA ALA A 16 -10.22 1.95 2.86
C ALA A 16 -10.13 3.09 3.87
N THR A 17 -10.38 4.31 3.38
CA THR A 17 -10.31 5.54 4.18
C THR A 17 -11.48 5.61 5.15
N LEU A 18 -12.69 5.32 4.68
CA LEU A 18 -13.88 5.22 5.53
C LEU A 18 -13.95 3.87 6.24
N LYS A 19 -14.42 3.88 7.48
CA LYS A 19 -14.75 2.70 8.27
C LYS A 19 -16.14 2.21 7.84
N PRO A 20 -16.27 0.95 7.37
CA PRO A 20 -17.59 0.41 7.08
C PRO A 20 -18.45 0.34 8.34
N ASP A 21 -19.77 0.40 8.15
CA ASP A 21 -20.73 0.16 9.22
C ASP A 21 -20.57 -1.28 9.77
N ASP A 22 -20.85 -1.45 11.06
CA ASP A 22 -20.73 -2.72 11.79
C ASP A 22 -19.36 -3.43 11.65
N TYR A 23 -18.30 -2.66 11.40
CA TYR A 23 -16.94 -3.19 11.22
C TYR A 23 -16.11 -3.15 12.52
N SER A 24 -15.88 -4.33 13.12
CA SER A 24 -15.14 -4.50 14.38
C SER A 24 -13.97 -5.49 14.28
N VAL A 25 -13.30 -5.57 13.14
CA VAL A 25 -12.15 -6.49 12.97
C VAL A 25 -10.96 -5.99 13.78
N LYS A 26 -10.59 -6.75 14.83
CA LYS A 26 -9.48 -6.43 15.74
C LYS A 26 -8.19 -6.09 14.98
N GLY A 27 -7.63 -4.92 15.28
CA GLY A 27 -6.39 -4.43 14.67
C GLY A 27 -6.59 -3.73 13.31
N CYS A 28 -7.83 -3.61 12.84
CA CYS A 28 -8.23 -2.87 11.63
C CYS A 28 -9.41 -1.90 11.90
N ASP A 29 -9.84 -1.78 13.16
CA ASP A 29 -11.05 -1.08 13.62
C ASP A 29 -10.83 0.43 13.87
N HIS A 30 -9.70 0.97 13.39
CA HIS A 30 -9.35 2.39 13.47
C HIS A 30 -10.43 3.28 12.84
N PRO A 31 -10.58 4.55 13.29
CA PRO A 31 -11.52 5.50 12.71
C PRO A 31 -11.20 5.81 11.25
N ASP A 32 -12.02 6.66 10.64
CA ASP A 32 -11.80 7.17 9.29
C ASP A 32 -10.40 7.79 9.16
N ILE A 33 -9.80 7.61 8.00
CA ILE A 33 -8.53 8.21 7.64
C ILE A 33 -8.82 9.45 6.82
N ASP A 34 -8.49 10.60 7.38
CA ASP A 34 -8.46 11.85 6.64
C ASP A 34 -7.31 11.82 5.62
N ILE A 35 -7.66 11.89 4.34
CA ILE A 35 -6.71 11.80 3.23
C ILE A 35 -5.79 13.01 3.22
N ASP A 36 -6.29 14.18 3.65
CA ASP A 36 -5.53 15.44 3.64
C ASP A 36 -4.42 15.44 4.70
N GLN A 37 -4.53 14.55 5.70
CA GLN A 37 -3.51 14.35 6.73
C GLN A 37 -2.46 13.29 6.33
N ILE A 38 -2.62 12.63 5.18
CA ILE A 38 -1.64 11.64 4.72
C ILE A 38 -0.43 12.35 4.15
N ASN A 39 0.68 12.29 4.90
CA ASN A 39 1.95 12.84 4.44
C ASN A 39 2.47 12.15 3.17
N SER A 40 3.18 12.93 2.35
CA SER A 40 3.91 12.42 1.21
C SER A 40 4.94 11.36 1.63
N PRO A 41 5.32 10.42 0.74
CA PRO A 41 6.27 9.38 1.08
C PRO A 41 7.64 9.94 1.46
N ASP A 42 8.10 9.60 2.67
CA ASP A 42 9.41 9.98 3.18
C ASP A 42 10.46 8.88 2.95
N THR A 43 11.59 9.29 2.36
CA THR A 43 12.74 8.42 2.11
C THR A 43 13.45 8.05 3.41
N LEU A 44 13.55 8.96 4.38
CA LEU A 44 14.25 8.68 5.64
C LEU A 44 13.46 7.67 6.48
N GLU A 45 12.15 7.90 6.64
CA GLU A 45 11.25 6.94 7.30
C GLU A 45 11.32 5.56 6.62
N TYR A 46 11.27 5.50 5.28
CA TYR A 46 11.38 4.24 4.55
C TYR A 46 12.71 3.51 4.84
N GLN A 47 13.85 4.22 4.83
CA GLN A 47 15.16 3.63 5.10
C GLN A 47 15.27 3.12 6.55
N HIS A 48 14.75 3.88 7.51
CA HIS A 48 14.70 3.46 8.90
C HIS A 48 13.88 2.17 9.06
N ASN A 49 12.66 2.16 8.52
CA ASN A 49 11.75 1.02 8.56
C ASN A 49 12.35 -0.21 7.86
N LEU A 50 13.02 -0.03 6.73
CA LEU A 50 13.72 -1.10 6.04
C LEU A 50 14.83 -1.72 6.90
N ARG A 51 15.61 -0.88 7.60
CA ARG A 51 16.66 -1.35 8.52
C ARG A 51 16.07 -2.20 9.65
N VAL A 52 14.98 -1.74 10.27
CA VAL A 52 14.26 -2.49 11.32
C VAL A 52 13.78 -3.85 10.80
N LEU A 53 13.26 -3.89 9.57
CA LEU A 53 12.84 -5.14 8.95
C LEU A 53 14.03 -6.10 8.73
N LEU A 54 15.14 -5.60 8.15
CA LEU A 54 16.33 -6.39 7.85
C LEU A 54 17.07 -6.90 9.10
N GLN A 55 16.99 -6.19 10.22
CA GLN A 55 17.57 -6.60 11.50
C GLN A 55 16.75 -7.68 12.24
N SER A 56 15.64 -8.14 11.67
CA SER A 56 14.80 -9.16 12.28
C SER A 56 15.50 -10.52 12.31
N THR A 57 15.78 -11.06 13.50
CA THR A 57 16.51 -12.33 13.69
C THR A 57 15.61 -13.57 13.69
N SER A 58 14.29 -13.41 13.81
CA SER A 58 13.34 -14.53 13.85
C SER A 58 12.16 -14.30 12.89
N LYS A 59 11.51 -15.39 12.47
CA LYS A 59 10.29 -15.31 11.65
C LYS A 59 9.17 -14.52 12.33
N ARG A 60 9.07 -14.61 13.66
CA ARG A 60 8.09 -13.87 14.47
C ARG A 60 8.39 -12.37 14.45
N SER A 61 9.63 -11.96 14.71
CA SER A 61 10.02 -10.55 14.68
C SER A 61 9.90 -9.97 13.27
N PHE A 62 10.26 -10.73 12.24
CA PHE A 62 10.09 -10.34 10.85
C PHE A 62 8.62 -10.09 10.49
N ASN A 63 7.70 -11.01 10.84
CA ASN A 63 6.27 -10.82 10.58
C ASN A 63 5.68 -9.61 11.33
N LYS A 64 6.12 -9.39 12.57
CA LYS A 64 5.73 -8.20 13.36
C LYS A 64 6.22 -6.92 12.69
N ASN A 65 7.51 -6.86 12.32
CA ASN A 65 8.12 -5.68 11.70
C ASN A 65 7.56 -5.42 10.29
N ARG A 66 7.24 -6.48 9.53
CA ARG A 66 6.54 -6.37 8.25
C ARG A 66 5.17 -5.74 8.39
N LEU A 67 4.40 -6.14 9.40
CA LEU A 67 3.08 -5.57 9.67
C LEU A 67 3.17 -4.10 10.10
N LEU A 68 4.15 -3.76 10.95
CA LEU A 68 4.34 -2.39 11.45
C LEU A 68 4.82 -1.42 10.38
N THR A 69 5.79 -1.84 9.57
CA THR A 69 6.41 -0.98 8.54
C THR A 69 5.66 -0.99 7.21
N GLY A 70 4.84 -2.02 6.96
CA GLY A 70 4.22 -2.26 5.66
C GLY A 70 5.20 -2.72 4.57
N ILE A 71 6.49 -2.89 4.89
CA ILE A 71 7.52 -3.31 3.92
C ILE A 71 7.63 -4.83 3.95
N VAL A 72 7.35 -5.49 2.83
CA VAL A 72 7.43 -6.95 2.69
C VAL A 72 8.87 -7.42 2.46
N ARG A 73 9.60 -6.70 1.60
CA ARG A 73 10.98 -6.99 1.22
C ARG A 73 11.63 -5.72 0.64
N PRO A 74 12.98 -5.65 0.54
CA PRO A 74 13.64 -4.59 -0.19
C PRO A 74 13.13 -4.52 -1.63
N SER A 75 12.81 -3.30 -2.10
CA SER A 75 12.44 -3.09 -3.49
C SER A 75 13.65 -3.21 -4.42
N ILE A 76 13.44 -3.76 -5.62
CA ILE A 76 14.47 -3.79 -6.68
C ILE A 76 14.95 -2.38 -7.05
N CYS A 77 14.10 -1.37 -6.87
CA CYS A 77 14.44 0.02 -7.13
C CYS A 77 15.62 0.53 -6.27
N LEU A 78 15.92 -0.12 -5.15
CA LEU A 78 17.07 0.23 -4.32
C LEU A 78 18.42 -0.07 -4.99
N GLY A 79 18.45 -0.95 -6.00
CA GLY A 79 19.65 -1.25 -6.78
C GLY A 79 19.97 -0.22 -7.86
N PHE A 80 19.05 0.72 -8.16
CA PHE A 80 19.27 1.74 -9.17
C PHE A 80 20.11 2.90 -8.66
N HIS A 81 20.76 3.60 -9.59
CA HIS A 81 21.60 4.75 -9.26
C HIS A 81 20.76 5.90 -8.69
N GLN A 82 21.05 6.30 -7.44
CA GLN A 82 20.21 7.23 -6.67
C GLN A 82 20.10 8.63 -7.29
N THR A 83 21.05 9.05 -8.13
CA THR A 83 21.00 10.37 -8.79
C THR A 83 20.34 10.34 -10.17
N LYS A 84 20.00 9.16 -10.70
CA LYS A 84 19.41 8.99 -12.03
C LYS A 84 17.93 8.58 -11.97
N MET A 85 17.36 8.52 -10.78
CA MET A 85 15.97 8.11 -10.53
C MET A 85 15.41 8.89 -9.35
N PHE A 86 14.09 9.02 -9.26
CA PHE A 86 13.44 9.44 -8.03
C PHE A 86 13.83 8.51 -6.87
N LYS A 87 14.03 9.08 -5.67
CA LYS A 87 14.41 8.31 -4.49
C LYS A 87 13.27 7.39 -4.06
N VAL A 88 13.59 6.17 -3.63
CA VAL A 88 12.62 5.26 -3.00
C VAL A 88 12.09 5.91 -1.70
N PRO A 89 10.77 5.84 -1.41
CA PRO A 89 9.69 5.19 -2.16
C PRO A 89 8.97 6.10 -3.17
N ARG A 90 9.43 7.33 -3.41
CA ARG A 90 8.78 8.29 -4.32
C ARG A 90 8.77 7.84 -5.79
N CYS A 91 9.65 6.92 -6.17
CA CYS A 91 9.66 6.33 -7.51
C CYS A 91 8.60 5.25 -7.72
N PHE A 92 7.88 4.81 -6.68
CA PHE A 92 6.84 3.81 -6.84
C PHE A 92 5.63 4.47 -7.50
N SER A 93 5.27 3.97 -8.68
CA SER A 93 3.98 4.28 -9.28
C SER A 93 2.90 3.85 -8.30
N LEU A 94 2.11 4.82 -7.82
CA LEU A 94 0.89 4.52 -7.08
C LEU A 94 0.01 3.57 -7.92
N ASP A 95 -0.96 2.93 -7.27
CA ASP A 95 -1.88 1.98 -7.91
C ASP A 95 -2.77 2.61 -9.02
N ILE A 96 -2.61 3.92 -9.22
CA ILE A 96 -3.06 4.73 -10.35
C ILE A 96 -2.80 4.05 -11.71
N MET A 97 -1.71 3.27 -11.83
CA MET A 97 -1.42 2.56 -13.09
C MET A 97 -2.52 1.57 -13.47
N HIS A 98 -3.12 0.85 -12.51
CA HIS A 98 -4.23 -0.07 -12.77
C HIS A 98 -5.53 0.71 -13.00
N LEU A 99 -5.74 1.81 -12.28
CA LEU A 99 -6.93 2.64 -12.44
C LEU A 99 -7.05 3.22 -13.86
N PHE A 100 -6.03 3.95 -14.33
CA PHE A 100 -6.11 4.62 -15.62
C PHE A 100 -5.91 3.67 -16.80
N ASN A 101 -4.99 2.71 -16.70
CA ASN A 101 -4.63 1.89 -17.86
C ASN A 101 -5.41 0.59 -17.98
N LEU A 102 -6.05 0.10 -16.91
CA LEU A 102 -6.84 -1.13 -16.94
C LEU A 102 -8.32 -0.87 -16.64
N ASN A 103 -8.65 -0.34 -15.46
CA ASN A 103 -10.05 -0.24 -15.05
C ASN A 103 -10.82 0.77 -15.91
N LEU A 104 -10.27 1.96 -16.12
CA LEU A 104 -10.92 3.01 -16.91
C LEU A 104 -10.99 2.64 -18.40
N THR A 105 -9.90 2.14 -18.98
CA THR A 105 -9.88 1.73 -20.38
C THR A 105 -10.83 0.57 -20.64
N GLN A 106 -10.86 -0.44 -19.76
CA GLN A 106 -11.79 -1.57 -19.89
C GLN A 106 -13.24 -1.14 -19.76
N LEU A 107 -13.55 -0.22 -18.84
CA LEU A 107 -14.88 0.37 -18.70
C LEU A 107 -15.29 1.17 -19.95
N LEU A 108 -14.40 2.01 -20.48
CA LEU A 108 -14.69 2.78 -21.70
C LEU A 108 -14.94 1.85 -22.89
N ILE A 109 -14.15 0.79 -23.02
CA ILE A 109 -14.34 -0.22 -24.07
C ILE A 109 -15.69 -0.95 -23.90
N SER A 110 -16.07 -1.34 -22.68
CA SER A 110 -17.36 -2.03 -22.46
C SER A 110 -18.55 -1.13 -22.79
N ILE A 111 -18.48 0.15 -22.41
CA ILE A 111 -19.49 1.15 -22.75
C ILE A 111 -19.58 1.35 -24.27
N TRP A 112 -18.45 1.56 -24.96
CA TRP A 112 -18.44 1.79 -26.41
C TRP A 112 -18.94 0.60 -27.23
N ARG A 113 -18.73 -0.62 -26.73
CA ARG A 113 -19.20 -1.84 -27.38
C ARG A 113 -20.62 -2.22 -26.97
N ASN A 114 -21.27 -1.41 -26.14
CA ASN A 114 -22.57 -1.72 -25.53
C ASN A 114 -22.59 -3.13 -24.93
N SER A 115 -21.48 -3.52 -24.28
CA SER A 115 -21.26 -4.83 -23.68
C SER A 115 -21.27 -4.75 -22.15
N ALA A 116 -21.65 -3.61 -21.61
CA ALA A 116 -21.83 -3.41 -20.17
C ALA A 116 -23.20 -3.97 -19.77
N ASP A 117 -23.25 -5.28 -19.57
CA ASP A 117 -24.28 -5.98 -18.78
C ASP A 117 -23.70 -6.35 -17.40
#